data_AF-A0A7X2MUC2-F1
#
_entry.id   AF-A0A7X2MUC2-F1
#
_cell.length_a   1.000
_cell.length_b   1.000
_cell.length_c   1.000
_cell.angle_alpha   90.00
_cell.angle_beta   90.00
_cell.angle_gamma   90.00
#
_symmetry.space_group_name_H-M   'P 1'
#
loop_
_entity.id
_entity.type
_entity.pdbx_description
1 polymer ?
#
loop_
_entity_poly.entity_id
_entity_poly.type
_entity_poly.pdbx_seq_one_letter_code
_entity_poly.pdbx_strand_id
1 'polypeptide(L)'
;FIAQLTQPAQAASQQSGIPHHLILAQAALESGWGQRQILTRDGKPSYNVFGIKASGDWKGDTTDIMTTEYEQGEAKKVRASFRVYNSYFE
;
A
#
# COMPACT_ATOMS: atom_id res chain seq x y z
N PHE A 1 13.33 -1.15 -4.93
CA PHE A 1 12.48 -0.52 -3.90
C PHE A 1 12.88 0.93 -3.62
N ILE A 2 13.97 1.21 -2.90
CA ILE A 2 14.34 2.60 -2.51
C ILE A 2 14.41 3.52 -3.73
N ALA A 3 15.20 3.19 -4.75
CA ALA A 3 15.32 3.99 -5.97
C ALA A 3 13.97 4.25 -6.68
N GLN A 4 13.02 3.33 -6.57
CA GLN A 4 11.69 3.45 -7.20
C GLN A 4 10.75 4.38 -6.43
N LEU A 5 10.87 4.40 -5.10
CA LEU A 5 10.01 5.22 -4.23
C LEU A 5 10.63 6.56 -3.82
N THR A 6 11.92 6.80 -4.06
CA THR A 6 12.58 8.06 -3.69
C THR A 6 11.86 9.28 -4.25
N GLN A 7 11.55 9.29 -5.55
CA GLN A 7 10.90 10.45 -6.18
C GLN A 7 9.46 10.67 -5.66
N PRO A 8 8.57 9.66 -5.61
CA PRO A 8 7.26 9.81 -4.98
C PRO A 8 7.32 10.25 -3.51
N ALA A 9 8.22 9.65 -2.72
CA ALA A 9 8.35 10.00 -1.30
C ALA A 9 8.85 11.44 -1.10
N GLN A 10 9.73 11.94 -1.98
CA GLN A 10 10.16 13.34 -1.97
C GLN A 10 9.02 14.28 -2.34
N ALA A 11 8.21 13.95 -3.35
CA ALA A 11 7.04 14.74 -3.72
C ALA A 11 6.01 14.81 -2.58
N ALA A 12 5.66 13.68 -1.98
CA ALA A 12 4.76 13.62 -0.82
C ALA A 12 5.33 14.38 0.39
N SER A 13 6.65 14.31 0.60
CA SER A 13 7.35 15.05 1.65
C SER A 13 7.22 16.57 1.47
N GLN A 14 7.39 17.08 0.25
CA GLN A 14 7.24 18.50 -0.06
C GLN A 14 5.81 19.00 0.15
N GLN A 15 4.81 18.17 -0.16
CA GLN A 15 3.39 18.54 -0.01
C GLN A 15 2.91 18.50 1.44
N SER A 16 3.40 17.53 2.23
CA SER A 16 2.88 17.27 3.59
C SER A 16 3.77 17.79 4.71
N GLY A 17 5.05 18.06 4.45
CA GLY A 17 6.06 18.34 5.47
C GLY A 17 6.61 17.09 6.18
N ILE A 18 6.11 15.88 5.87
CA ILE A 18 6.61 14.63 6.46
C ILE A 18 7.97 14.30 5.84
N PRO A 19 9.03 14.00 6.61
CA PRO A 19 10.34 13.66 6.03
C PRO A 19 10.28 12.45 5.09
N HIS A 20 10.81 12.56 3.87
CA HIS A 20 10.78 11.45 2.88
C HIS A 20 11.42 10.15 3.38
N HIS A 21 12.46 10.22 4.23
CA HIS A 21 13.05 9.02 4.84
C HIS A 21 12.05 8.28 5.75
N LEU A 22 11.15 8.99 6.43
CA LEU A 22 10.11 8.38 7.26
C LEU A 22 9.07 7.66 6.37
N ILE A 23 8.64 8.30 5.29
CA ILE A 23 7.73 7.71 4.29
C ILE A 23 8.35 6.42 3.72
N LEU A 24 9.62 6.47 3.31
CA LEU A 24 10.35 5.31 2.79
C LEU A 24 10.50 4.19 3.82
N ALA A 25 10.79 4.54 5.08
CA ALA A 25 10.93 3.56 6.15
C ALA A 25 9.62 2.84 6.44
N GLN A 26 8.49 3.57 6.50
CA GLN A 26 7.18 2.96 6.66
C GLN A 26 6.82 2.09 5.46
N ALA A 27 7.01 2.59 4.23
CA ALA A 27 6.74 1.78 3.04
C ALA A 27 7.57 0.49 3.02
N ALA A 28 8.85 0.55 3.45
CA ALA A 28 9.71 -0.62 3.56
C ALA A 28 9.20 -1.62 4.61
N LEU A 29 8.76 -1.14 5.77
CA LEU A 29 8.20 -1.98 6.83
C LEU A 29 6.93 -2.69 6.38
N GLU A 30 5.97 -1.93 5.84
CA GLU A 30 4.63 -2.43 5.48
C GLU A 30 4.68 -3.39 4.29
N SER A 31 5.50 -3.09 3.28
CA SER A 31 5.61 -3.91 2.06
C SER A 31 6.69 -4.99 2.14
N GLY A 32 7.45 -5.08 3.24
CA GLY A 32 8.64 -5.93 3.35
C GLY A 32 9.66 -5.61 2.25
N TRP A 33 10.09 -4.35 2.15
CA TRP A 33 10.99 -3.84 1.11
C TRP A 33 10.48 -4.05 -0.33
N GLY A 34 9.15 -4.04 -0.50
CA GLY A 34 8.48 -4.25 -1.78
C GLY A 34 8.35 -5.71 -2.20
N GLN A 35 8.65 -6.67 -1.32
CA GLN A 35 8.49 -8.11 -1.60
C GLN A 35 7.04 -8.59 -1.44
N ARG A 36 6.25 -7.91 -0.60
CA ARG A 36 4.84 -8.25 -0.31
C ARG A 36 3.89 -7.31 -1.04
N GLN A 37 3.97 -7.29 -2.37
CA GLN A 37 3.09 -6.43 -3.17
C GLN A 37 1.66 -6.95 -3.18
N ILE A 38 0.71 -6.02 -3.04
CA ILE A 38 -0.69 -6.24 -3.37
C ILE A 38 -0.79 -6.19 -4.89
N LEU A 39 -1.09 -7.33 -5.50
CA LEU A 39 -1.31 -7.43 -6.94
C LEU A 39 -2.79 -7.35 -7.26
N THR A 40 -3.12 -6.80 -8.42
CA THR A 40 -4.46 -6.89 -8.99
C THR A 40 -4.77 -8.33 -9.41
N ARG A 41 -6.02 -8.61 -9.77
CA ARG A 41 -6.45 -9.94 -10.24
C ARG A 41 -5.64 -10.44 -11.45
N ASP A 42 -5.17 -9.51 -12.29
CA ASP A 42 -4.38 -9.81 -13.49
C ASP A 42 -2.86 -9.86 -13.21
N GLY A 43 -2.46 -9.83 -11.93
CA GLY A 43 -1.05 -9.90 -11.51
C GLY A 43 -0.28 -8.58 -11.66
N LYS A 44 -0.95 -7.46 -11.97
CA LYS A 44 -0.29 -6.14 -12.05
C LYS A 44 -0.09 -5.54 -10.66
N PRO A 45 0.92 -4.68 -10.45
CA PRO A 45 1.05 -3.95 -9.19
C PRO A 45 -0.16 -3.05 -8.95
N SER A 46 -0.67 -3.04 -7.71
CA SER A 46 -1.67 -2.04 -7.27
C SER A 46 -1.04 -0.70 -6.85
N TYR A 47 0.29 -0.65 -6.75
CA TYR A 47 1.08 0.44 -6.17
C TYR A 47 0.78 0.77 -4.69
N ASN A 48 -0.07 -0.02 -4.04
CA ASN A 48 -0.49 0.21 -2.67
C ASN A 48 0.54 -0.31 -1.65
N VAL A 49 1.63 0.44 -1.46
CA VAL A 49 2.76 0.04 -0.60
C VAL A 49 2.46 0.06 0.90
N PHE A 50 1.35 0.71 1.30
CA PHE A 50 0.93 0.84 2.69
C PHE A 50 -0.26 -0.06 3.04
N GLY A 51 -0.76 -0.88 2.10
CA GLY A 51 -1.89 -1.77 2.36
C GLY A 51 -3.18 -1.03 2.73
N ILE A 52 -3.46 0.11 2.09
CA ILE A 52 -4.66 0.90 2.38
C ILE A 52 -5.90 0.19 1.85
N LYS A 53 -6.81 -0.18 2.75
CA LYS A 53 -8.10 -0.77 2.39
C LYS A 53 -8.98 0.25 1.65
N ALA A 54 -9.84 -0.25 0.76
CA ALA A 54 -10.88 0.56 0.13
C ALA A 54 -12.04 0.77 1.12
N SER A 55 -12.24 2.03 1.52
CA SER A 55 -13.36 2.50 2.34
C SER A 55 -14.50 3.00 1.44
N GLY A 56 -15.71 3.22 1.98
CA GLY A 56 -16.89 3.56 1.17
C GLY A 56 -16.82 4.88 0.39
N ASP A 57 -15.92 5.78 0.79
CA ASP A 57 -15.59 7.03 0.11
C ASP A 57 -14.62 6.85 -1.06
N TRP A 58 -13.90 5.73 -1.14
CA TRP A 58 -13.02 5.43 -2.27
C TRP A 58 -13.84 5.21 -3.55
N LYS A 59 -13.49 5.93 -4.62
CA LYS A 59 -14.13 5.85 -5.94
C LYS A 59 -13.22 5.31 -7.05
N GLY A 60 -11.96 5.05 -6.73
CA GLY A 60 -10.99 4.50 -7.69
C GLY A 60 -11.05 2.97 -7.76
N ASP A 61 -10.08 2.40 -8.47
CA ASP A 61 -9.97 0.96 -8.65
C ASP A 61 -9.68 0.23 -7.34
N THR A 62 -10.08 -1.03 -7.26
CA THR A 62 -9.88 -1.88 -6.09
C THR A 62 -9.44 -3.28 -6.48
N THR A 63 -8.74 -3.96 -5.58
CA THR A 63 -8.47 -5.40 -5.71
C THR A 63 -8.77 -6.13 -4.40
N ASP A 64 -9.46 -7.26 -4.52
CA ASP A 64 -9.79 -8.11 -3.38
C ASP A 64 -8.68 -9.12 -3.12
N ILE A 65 -8.16 -9.15 -1.89
CA ILE A 65 -7.15 -10.10 -1.44
C ILE A 65 -7.65 -10.83 -0.20
N MET A 66 -7.35 -12.14 -0.12
CA MET A 66 -7.50 -12.91 1.11
C MET A 66 -6.36 -12.56 2.07
N THR A 67 -6.68 -11.83 3.13
CA THR A 67 -5.76 -11.43 4.20
C THR A 67 -5.94 -12.33 5.43
N THR A 68 -4.95 -12.30 6.33
CA THR A 68 -5.05 -12.92 7.65
C THR A 68 -5.08 -11.80 8.67
N GLU A 69 -6.21 -11.63 9.35
CA GLU A 69 -6.37 -10.62 10.39
C GLU A 69 -6.43 -11.31 11.75
N TYR A 70 -5.86 -10.67 12.76
CA TYR A 70 -5.88 -11.16 14.12
C TYR A 70 -6.98 -10.44 14.88
N GLU A 71 -8.10 -11.13 15.10
CA GLU A 71 -9.21 -10.63 15.90
C GLU A 71 -9.19 -11.36 17.24
N GLN A 72 -9.05 -10.63 18.36
CA GLN A 72 -8.98 -11.22 19.70
C GLN A 72 -7.88 -12.30 19.87
N GLY A 73 -6.79 -12.18 19.09
CA GLY A 73 -5.67 -13.12 19.11
C GLY A 73 -5.85 -14.34 18.19
N GLU A 74 -7.02 -14.51 17.57
CA GLU A 74 -7.28 -15.58 16.61
C GLU A 74 -7.04 -15.11 15.17
N ALA A 75 -6.30 -15.92 14.40
CA ALA A 75 -6.06 -15.66 12.99
C ALA A 75 -7.30 -16.02 12.16
N LYS A 76 -7.94 -15.03 11.54
CA LYS A 76 -9.06 -15.20 10.61
C LYS A 76 -8.65 -14.87 9.18
N LYS A 77 -9.04 -15.73 8.25
CA LYS A 77 -8.94 -15.44 6.81
C LYS A 77 -10.13 -14.60 6.39
N VAL A 78 -9.88 -13.36 6.02
CA VAL A 78 -10.91 -12.42 5.59
C VAL A 78 -10.60 -11.93 4.19
N ARG A 79 -11.64 -11.72 3.38
CA ARG A 79 -11.50 -11.00 2.12
C ARG A 79 -11.53 -9.51 2.44
N ALA A 80 -10.49 -8.79 2.02
CA ALA A 80 -10.46 -7.34 2.11
C ALA A 80 -10.21 -6.74 0.72
N SER A 81 -10.92 -5.65 0.44
CA SER A 81 -10.70 -4.83 -0.75
C SER A 81 -9.64 -3.78 -0.44
N PHE A 82 -8.62 -3.70 -1.28
CA PHE A 82 -7.54 -2.72 -1.20
C PHE A 82 -7.64 -1.73 -2.35
N ARG A 83 -7.23 -0.49 -2.10
CA ARG A 83 -7.13 0.53 -3.14
C ARG A 83 -6.10 0.12 -4.18
N VAL A 84 -6.40 0.40 -5.44
CA VAL A 84 -5.47 0.30 -6.56
C VAL A 84 -5.21 1.71 -7.06
N TYR A 85 -3.95 2.09 -7.10
CA TYR A 85 -3.49 3.39 -7.54
C TYR A 85 -2.94 3.30 -8.97
N ASN A 86 -2.81 4.43 -9.65
CA ASN A 86 -2.24 4.48 -11.00
C ASN A 86 -0.71 4.45 -10.99
N SER A 87 -0.09 4.90 -9.89
CA SER A 87 1.36 4.93 -9.71
C SER A 87 1.71 5.07 -8.22
N TYR A 88 3.00 4.99 -7.87
CA TYR A 88 3.45 5.29 -6.51
C TYR A 88 3.34 6.76 -6.09
N PHE A 89 3.00 7.67 -7.01
CA PHE A 89 2.78 9.10 -6.70
C PHE A 89 1.38 9.40 -6.18
N GLU A 90 0.43 8.49 -6.40
CA GLU A 90 -0.97 8.60 -5.96
C GLU A 90 -1.17 7.84 -4.64
#